data_AF-A0A348YBV6-F1
#
_entry.id   AF-A0A348YBV6-F1
#
_cell.length_a   1.000
_cell.length_b   1.000
_cell.length_c   1.000
_cell.angle_alpha   90.00
_cell.angle_beta   90.00
_cell.angle_gamma   90.00
#
_symmetry.space_group_name_H-M   'P 1'
#
loop_
_entity.id
_entity.type
_entity.pdbx_description
1 polymer ?
#
loop_
_entity_poly.entity_id
_entity_poly.type
_entity_poly.pdbx_seq_one_letter_code
_entity_poly.pdbx_strand_id
1 'polypeptide(L)'
;LARKLGLHEDTYSVTIPLGATINMAGAAITINVLTLAAAHTLGIEITFASALLLSLVATISACGASGVAGGSLLLIPLAASLFSIPNDIAMQVVAIGFIIGVIQDSAETALNSSTDVLFTAAADPKYAR
;
A
#
# COMPACT_ATOMS: atom_id res chain seq x y z
N LEU A 1 1.53 4.06 20.31
CA LEU A 1 2.02 5.44 20.11
C LEU A 1 0.95 6.48 20.43
N ALA A 2 -0.28 6.35 19.89
CA ALA A 2 -1.42 7.25 20.15
C ALA A 2 -1.61 7.65 21.63
N ARG A 3 -1.64 6.68 22.55
CA ARG A 3 -1.70 6.94 24.00
C ARG A 3 -0.54 7.81 24.52
N LYS A 4 0.70 7.60 24.04
CA LYS A 4 1.87 8.40 24.42
C LYS A 4 1.79 9.83 23.89
N LEU A 5 1.13 10.04 22.77
CA LEU A 5 0.84 11.36 22.21
C LEU A 5 -0.33 12.05 22.94
N GLY A 6 -0.95 11.38 23.93
CA GLY A 6 -2.08 11.89 24.68
C GLY A 6 -3.30 12.18 23.82
N LEU A 7 -3.54 11.34 22.80
CA LEU A 7 -4.77 11.35 21.99
C LEU A 7 -5.94 10.80 22.81
N HIS A 8 -7.17 11.19 22.48
CA HIS A 8 -8.37 10.70 23.15
C HIS A 8 -8.55 9.20 22.91
N GLU A 9 -8.83 8.45 23.97
CA GLU A 9 -9.02 7.00 23.90
C GLU A 9 -10.20 6.61 23.01
N ASP A 10 -11.29 7.39 23.07
CA ASP A 10 -12.46 7.19 22.20
C ASP A 10 -12.12 7.35 20.71
N THR A 11 -11.12 8.18 20.37
CA THR A 11 -10.65 8.35 19.00
C THR A 11 -9.74 7.18 18.62
N TYR A 12 -8.62 6.99 19.32
CA TYR A 12 -7.62 6.01 18.89
C TYR A 12 -8.06 4.55 19.02
N SER A 13 -9.02 4.25 19.90
CA SER A 13 -9.55 2.88 20.07
C SER A 13 -10.35 2.41 18.86
N VAL A 14 -10.90 3.34 18.06
CA VAL A 14 -11.65 3.05 16.84
C VAL A 14 -10.79 3.25 15.60
N THR A 15 -10.05 4.35 15.52
CA THR A 15 -9.34 4.72 14.28
C THR A 15 -8.10 3.86 14.02
N ILE A 16 -7.37 3.41 15.06
CA ILE A 16 -6.16 2.59 14.87
C ILE A 16 -6.52 1.19 14.33
N PRO A 17 -7.46 0.42 14.92
CA PRO A 17 -7.86 -0.86 14.34
C PRO A 17 -8.47 -0.73 12.95
N LEU A 18 -9.25 0.33 12.71
CA LEU A 18 -9.82 0.60 11.39
C LEU A 18 -8.70 0.88 10.37
N GLY A 19 -7.80 1.82 10.67
CA GLY A 19 -6.66 2.19 9.83
C GLY A 19 -5.78 1.01 9.49
N ALA A 20 -5.45 0.16 10.48
CA ALA A 20 -4.67 -1.05 10.28
C ALA A 20 -5.26 -2.01 9.22
N THR A 21 -6.56 -1.89 8.91
CA THR A 21 -7.22 -2.68 7.86
C THR A 21 -7.38 -1.97 6.52
N ILE A 22 -7.72 -0.69 6.52
CA ILE A 22 -8.09 0.04 5.29
C ILE A 22 -7.00 0.98 4.78
N ASN A 23 -6.13 1.48 5.67
CA ASN A 23 -5.11 2.47 5.33
C ASN A 23 -3.81 1.77 4.91
N MET A 24 -3.82 1.26 3.68
CA MET A 24 -2.69 0.52 3.12
C MET A 24 -1.95 1.33 2.05
N ALA A 25 -1.58 2.58 2.36
CA ALA A 25 -0.86 3.46 1.43
C ALA A 25 0.51 2.90 1.00
N GLY A 26 1.23 2.26 1.92
CA GLY A 26 2.47 1.54 1.65
C GLY A 26 2.26 0.38 0.66
N ALA A 27 1.18 -0.39 0.81
CA ALA A 27 0.85 -1.48 -0.11
C ALA A 27 0.55 -0.95 -1.51
N ALA A 28 -0.21 0.14 -1.60
CA ALA A 28 -0.49 0.82 -2.87
C ALA A 28 0.81 1.29 -3.55
N ILE A 29 1.76 1.81 -2.78
CA ILE A 29 3.10 2.17 -3.29
C ILE A 29 3.85 0.93 -3.79
N THR A 30 3.89 -0.16 -3.02
CA THR A 30 4.54 -1.42 -3.43
C THR A 30 4.00 -1.93 -4.75
N ILE A 31 2.67 -2.02 -4.89
CA ILE A 31 2.00 -2.48 -6.12
C ILE A 31 2.41 -1.58 -7.29
N ASN A 32 2.28 -0.25 -7.15
CA ASN A 32 2.62 0.69 -8.20
C ASN A 32 4.09 0.58 -8.63
N VAL A 33 5.01 0.60 -7.67
CA VAL A 33 6.45 0.60 -7.93
C VAL A 33 6.88 -0.69 -8.63
N LEU A 34 6.43 -1.84 -8.15
CA LEU A 34 6.80 -3.13 -8.74
C LEU A 34 6.15 -3.34 -10.12
N THR A 35 4.90 -2.92 -10.32
CA THR A 35 4.25 -2.97 -11.63
C THR A 35 4.92 -2.03 -12.64
N LEU A 36 5.25 -0.79 -12.25
CA LEU A 36 5.95 0.15 -13.13
C LEU A 36 7.37 -0.32 -13.43
N ALA A 37 8.08 -0.89 -12.45
CA ALA A 37 9.39 -1.48 -12.68
C ALA A 37 9.33 -2.62 -13.72
N ALA A 38 8.31 -3.48 -13.64
CA ALA A 38 8.08 -4.53 -14.62
C ALA A 38 7.78 -3.95 -16.01
N ALA A 39 6.88 -2.96 -16.09
CA ALA A 39 6.52 -2.32 -17.35
C ALA A 39 7.73 -1.66 -18.04
N HIS A 40 8.52 -0.90 -17.29
CA HIS A 40 9.74 -0.27 -17.80
C HIS A 40 10.80 -1.30 -18.21
N THR A 41 10.94 -2.40 -17.45
CA THR A 41 11.87 -3.49 -17.80
C THR A 41 11.49 -4.16 -19.12
N LEU A 42 10.19 -4.26 -19.42
CA LEU A 42 9.66 -4.81 -20.66
C LEU A 42 9.60 -3.79 -21.81
N GLY A 43 10.03 -2.54 -21.59
CA GLY A 43 9.96 -1.49 -22.61
C GLY A 43 8.54 -1.01 -22.91
N ILE A 44 7.58 -1.23 -22.00
CA ILE A 44 6.20 -0.76 -22.14
C ILE A 44 6.18 0.74 -21.82
N GLU A 45 5.68 1.54 -22.75
CA GLU A 45 5.51 2.97 -22.54
C GLU A 45 4.36 3.26 -21.56
N ILE A 46 4.66 4.03 -20.52
CA ILE A 46 3.68 4.45 -19.52
C ILE A 46 3.33 5.91 -19.76
N THR A 47 2.06 6.16 -20.07
CA THR A 47 1.52 7.53 -20.10
C THR A 47 1.17 8.00 -18.70
N PHE A 48 1.09 9.31 -18.50
CA PHE A 48 0.61 9.87 -17.23
C PHE A 48 -0.81 9.37 -16.87
N ALA A 49 -1.69 9.26 -17.85
CA ALA A 49 -3.06 8.78 -17.62
C ALA A 49 -3.11 7.32 -17.17
N SER A 50 -2.30 6.43 -17.76
CA SER A 50 -2.23 5.04 -17.34
C SER A 50 -1.53 4.86 -15.99
N ALA A 51 -0.52 5.69 -15.67
CA ALA A 51 0.08 5.74 -14.33
C ALA A 51 -0.94 6.20 -13.26
N LEU A 52 -1.77 7.20 -13.58
CA LEU A 52 -2.83 7.65 -12.68
C LEU A 52 -3.89 6.56 -12.47
N LEU A 53 -4.30 5.87 -13.54
CA LEU A 53 -5.23 4.74 -13.43
C LEU A 53 -4.65 3.62 -12.56
N LEU A 54 -3.39 3.25 -12.80
CA LEU A 54 -2.68 2.27 -11.98
C LEU A 54 -2.70 2.69 -10.49
N SER A 55 -2.41 3.96 -10.18
CA SER A 55 -2.43 4.48 -8.81
C SER A 55 -3.80 4.34 -8.15
N LEU A 56 -4.88 4.65 -8.87
CA LEU A 56 -6.25 4.49 -8.37
C LEU A 56 -6.59 3.02 -8.10
N VAL A 57 -6.28 2.13 -9.06
CA VAL A 57 -6.53 0.68 -8.92
C VAL A 57 -5.73 0.12 -7.76
N ALA A 58 -4.43 0.41 -7.67
CA ALA A 58 -3.58 -0.04 -6.57
C ALA A 58 -4.07 0.45 -5.21
N THR A 59 -4.53 1.70 -5.11
CA THR A 59 -5.07 2.25 -3.86
C THR A 59 -6.34 1.52 -3.42
N ILE A 60 -7.29 1.31 -4.34
CA ILE A 60 -8.55 0.61 -4.03
C ILE A 60 -8.27 -0.85 -3.67
N SER A 61 -7.40 -1.53 -4.42
CA SER A 61 -7.04 -2.92 -4.18
C SER A 61 -6.29 -3.10 -2.87
N ALA A 62 -5.39 -2.17 -2.53
CA ALA A 62 -4.61 -2.20 -1.30
C ALA A 62 -5.50 -2.19 -0.04
N CYS A 63 -6.61 -1.45 -0.04
CA CYS A 63 -7.57 -1.46 1.07
C CYS A 63 -8.10 -2.88 1.40
N GLY A 64 -8.09 -3.80 0.43
CA GLY A 64 -8.51 -5.20 0.59
C GLY A 64 -7.38 -6.18 0.91
N ALA A 65 -6.12 -5.74 0.96
CA ALA A 65 -4.96 -6.62 1.18
C ALA A 65 -4.69 -6.92 2.66
N SER A 66 -5.40 -6.27 3.58
CA SER A 66 -5.16 -6.37 5.01
C SER A 66 -5.36 -7.78 5.57
N GLY A 67 -4.40 -8.23 6.37
CA GLY A 67 -4.45 -9.49 7.10
C GLY A 67 -3.76 -10.67 6.40
N VAL A 68 -3.26 -10.48 5.17
CA VAL A 68 -2.49 -11.50 4.44
C VAL A 68 -1.02 -11.09 4.40
N ALA A 69 -0.13 -11.97 4.86
CA ALA A 69 1.31 -11.76 4.76
C ALA A 69 1.72 -11.66 3.27
N GLY A 70 2.35 -10.55 2.88
CA GLY A 70 2.66 -10.27 1.47
C GLY A 70 1.42 -9.98 0.61
N GLY A 71 0.29 -9.58 1.20
CA GLY A 71 -0.97 -9.33 0.48
C GLY A 71 -0.83 -8.31 -0.66
N SER A 72 0.01 -7.28 -0.49
CA SER A 72 0.29 -6.30 -1.54
C SER A 72 0.97 -6.93 -2.75
N LEU A 73 1.88 -7.88 -2.55
CA LEU A 73 2.55 -8.60 -3.64
C LEU A 73 1.55 -9.42 -4.47
N LEU A 74 0.55 -10.02 -3.83
CA LEU A 74 -0.49 -10.80 -4.53
C LEU A 74 -1.41 -9.95 -5.41
N LEU A 75 -1.38 -8.63 -5.27
CA LEU A 75 -2.12 -7.69 -6.12
C LEU A 75 -1.31 -7.18 -7.32
N ILE A 76 -0.01 -7.48 -7.40
CA ILE A 76 0.83 -7.12 -8.55
C ILE A 76 0.29 -7.72 -9.86
N PRO A 77 -0.16 -8.99 -9.94
CA PRO A 77 -0.73 -9.53 -11.17
C PRO A 77 -1.95 -8.76 -11.68
N LEU A 78 -2.81 -8.28 -10.78
CA LEU A 78 -3.95 -7.44 -11.13
C LEU A 78 -3.47 -6.12 -11.76
N ALA A 79 -2.52 -5.44 -11.13
CA ALA A 79 -1.96 -4.20 -11.64
C ALA A 79 -1.18 -4.38 -12.95
N ALA A 80 -0.41 -5.46 -13.07
CA ALA A 80 0.35 -5.82 -14.26
C ALA A 80 -0.56 -6.10 -15.48
N SER A 81 -1.75 -6.66 -15.24
CA SER A 81 -2.73 -6.92 -16.30
C SER A 81 -3.19 -5.64 -17.02
N LEU A 82 -3.17 -4.48 -16.35
CA LEU A 82 -3.50 -3.18 -16.96
C LEU A 82 -2.54 -2.80 -18.11
N PHE A 83 -1.33 -3.34 -18.09
CA PHE A 83 -0.29 -3.12 -19.10
C PHE A 83 -0.12 -4.32 -20.02
N SER A 84 -1.07 -5.26 -20.01
CA SER A 84 -1.00 -6.54 -20.76
C SER A 84 0.26 -7.35 -20.43
N ILE A 85 0.79 -7.22 -19.22
CA ILE A 85 1.93 -8.03 -18.77
C ILE A 85 1.42 -9.45 -18.47
N PRO A 86 2.01 -10.48 -19.09
CA PRO A 86 1.66 -11.88 -18.85
C PRO A 86 1.78 -12.28 -17.37
N ASN A 87 0.87 -13.14 -16.91
CA ASN A 87 0.81 -13.54 -15.50
C ASN A 87 2.07 -14.30 -15.03
N ASP A 88 2.71 -15.07 -15.91
CA ASP A 88 3.99 -15.73 -15.63
C ASP A 88 5.10 -14.72 -15.33
N ILE A 89 5.15 -13.58 -16.04
CA ILE A 89 6.08 -12.48 -15.75
C ILE A 89 5.66 -11.77 -14.45
N ALA A 90 4.37 -11.49 -14.27
CA ALA A 90 3.89 -10.85 -13.05
C ALA A 90 4.23 -11.67 -11.80
N MET A 91 4.13 -13.00 -11.87
CA MET A 91 4.53 -13.89 -10.78
C MET A 91 6.05 -13.87 -10.51
N GLN A 92 6.89 -13.61 -11.51
CA GLN A 92 8.32 -13.37 -11.28
C GLN A 92 8.55 -12.07 -10.51
N VAL A 93 7.77 -11.02 -10.77
CA VAL A 93 7.83 -9.75 -10.03
C VAL A 93 7.41 -9.97 -8.57
N VAL A 94 6.37 -10.78 -8.34
CA VAL A 94 5.99 -11.22 -6.98
C VAL A 94 7.14 -11.94 -6.28
N ALA A 95 7.82 -12.86 -6.97
CA ALA A 95 8.97 -13.57 -6.42
C ALA A 95 10.13 -12.62 -6.05
N ILE A 96 10.39 -11.61 -6.89
CA ILE A 96 11.36 -10.54 -6.57
C ILE A 96 10.92 -9.79 -5.31
N GLY A 97 9.63 -9.45 -5.21
CA GLY A 97 9.04 -8.83 -4.02
C GLY A 97 9.30 -9.63 -2.74
N PHE A 98 9.14 -10.95 -2.79
CA PHE A 98 9.49 -11.82 -1.65
C PHE A 98 10.98 -11.83 -1.32
N ILE A 99 11.86 -11.80 -2.33
CA ILE A 99 13.32 -11.77 -2.12
C ILE A 99 13.74 -10.48 -1.41
N ILE A 100 13.19 -9.34 -1.82
CA ILE A 100 13.47 -8.04 -1.19
C ILE A 100 12.57 -7.75 0.03
N GLY A 101 11.71 -8.70 0.38
CA GLY A 101 10.57 -8.52 1.28
C GLY A 101 10.96 -8.04 2.67
N VAL A 102 12.13 -8.42 3.18
CA VAL A 102 12.62 -7.92 4.48
C VAL A 102 12.67 -6.39 4.51
N ILE A 103 13.13 -5.77 3.43
CA ILE A 103 13.22 -4.30 3.34
C ILE A 103 11.88 -3.73 2.88
N GLN A 104 11.30 -4.30 1.82
CA GLN A 104 10.08 -3.79 1.21
C GLN A 104 8.88 -3.84 2.16
N ASP A 105 8.62 -4.99 2.79
CA ASP A 105 7.47 -5.18 3.68
C ASP A 105 7.63 -4.38 4.98
N SER A 106 8.86 -4.25 5.48
CA SER A 106 9.16 -3.39 6.63
C SER A 106 8.84 -1.92 6.33
N ALA A 107 9.24 -1.42 5.15
CA ALA A 107 8.96 -0.05 4.74
C ALA A 107 7.46 0.18 4.49
N GLU A 108 6.80 -0.77 3.81
CA GLU A 108 5.36 -0.79 3.59
C GLU A 108 4.58 -0.73 4.91
N THR A 109 4.89 -1.65 5.83
CA THR A 109 4.22 -1.75 7.13
C THR A 109 4.48 -0.51 7.99
N ALA A 110 5.71 0.03 7.95
CA ALA A 110 6.03 1.26 8.67
C ALA A 110 5.23 2.46 8.15
N LEU A 111 5.04 2.59 6.83
CA LEU A 111 4.23 3.65 6.24
C LEU A 111 2.75 3.51 6.61
N ASN A 112 2.19 2.30 6.51
CA ASN A 112 0.79 2.03 6.88
C ASN A 112 0.55 2.39 8.35
N SER A 113 1.35 1.84 9.27
CA SER A 113 1.16 2.05 10.71
C SER A 113 1.47 3.47 11.18
N SER A 114 2.46 4.16 10.57
CA SER A 114 2.77 5.55 10.93
C SER A 114 1.66 6.50 10.50
N THR A 115 1.08 6.28 9.32
CA THR A 115 -0.02 7.11 8.82
C THR A 115 -1.33 6.85 9.57
N ASP A 116 -1.57 5.65 10.11
CA ASP A 116 -2.70 5.41 11.03
C ASP A 116 -2.67 6.35 12.24
N VAL A 117 -1.49 6.51 12.85
CA VAL A 117 -1.30 7.40 13.99
C VAL A 117 -1.41 8.87 13.56
N LEU A 118 -0.85 9.22 12.39
CA LEU A 118 -0.94 10.57 11.83
C LEU A 118 -2.40 10.99 11.60
N PHE A 119 -3.18 10.16 10.92
CA PHE A 119 -4.60 10.46 10.64
C PHE A 119 -5.44 10.45 11.91
N THR A 120 -5.15 9.55 12.85
CA THR A 120 -5.78 9.57 14.17
C THR A 120 -5.51 10.89 14.88
N ALA A 121 -4.27 11.37 14.88
CA ALA A 121 -3.92 12.65 15.51
C ALA A 121 -4.56 13.84 14.77
N ALA A 122 -4.59 13.83 13.44
CA ALA A 122 -5.20 14.88 12.64
C ALA A 122 -6.73 15.02 12.87
N ALA A 123 -7.40 13.91 13.15
CA ALA A 123 -8.84 13.88 13.46
C ALA A 123 -9.15 14.04 14.96
N ASP A 124 -8.14 14.07 15.83
CA ASP A 124 -8.35 14.09 17.28
C ASP A 124 -8.81 15.48 17.76
N PRO A 125 -9.86 15.57 18.60
CA PRO A 125 -10.34 16.84 19.16
C PRO A 125 -9.27 17.68 19.88
N LYS A 126 -8.20 17.05 20.35
CA LYS A 126 -7.03 17.72 20.94
C LYS A 126 -6.37 18.71 19.97
N TYR A 127 -6.38 18.42 18.68
CA TYR A 127 -5.77 19.25 17.63
C TYR A 127 -6.80 19.95 16.74
N ALA A 128 -8.09 19.76 16.99
CA ALA A 128 -9.19 20.40 16.26
C ALA A 128 -9.48 21.85 16.71
N ARG A 129 -8.57 22.49 17.44
CA ARG A 129 -8.69 23.88 17.94
C ARG A 129 -7.51 24.73 17.51
#